data_AF-A0A7R9MQF2-F1
#
_entry.id   AF-A0A7R9MQF2-F1
#
_cell.length_a   1.000
_cell.length_b   1.000
_cell.length_c   1.000
_cell.angle_alpha   90.00
_cell.angle_beta   90.00
_cell.angle_gamma   90.00
#
_symmetry.space_group_name_H-M   'P 1'
#
loop_
_entity.id
_entity.type
_entity.pdbx_description
1 polymer ?
#
loop_
_entity_poly.entity_id
_entity_poly.type
_entity_poly.pdbx_seq_one_letter_code
_entity_poly.pdbx_strand_id
1 'polypeptide(L)'
;MYGQQIKGLVCSDECNKWFETFLGKPGVRLLQHHESFEFRDTNSDKRRNDDKEFPIIYQNKSGLHLINESSISHLNSRFSEGADHVCHENFRPNVLVDYPQTWAEDTWKWMRINGVNFMRLLVCDRCPSTTVNQKTAVKNMETLVALKKFRPPEGITKKKGLGPSMGVIFAHLSNGFIHTNDCVEVIYGPNDVI
;
A
#
# COMPACT_ATOMS: atom_id res chain seq x y z
N MET A 1 -6.76 16.19 1.04
CA MET A 1 -5.83 15.05 1.08
C MET A 1 -5.17 14.86 -0.29
N TYR A 2 -3.83 14.88 -0.36
CA TYR A 2 -3.07 14.76 -1.63
C TYR A 2 -3.55 15.69 -2.77
N GLY A 3 -3.81 16.97 -2.46
CA GLY A 3 -4.27 17.96 -3.44
C GLY A 3 -5.77 17.99 -3.73
N GLN A 4 -6.53 16.98 -3.27
CA GLN A 4 -8.00 16.94 -3.41
C GLN A 4 -8.69 17.33 -2.10
N GLN A 5 -9.81 18.03 -2.16
CA GLN A 5 -10.66 18.25 -0.98
C GLN A 5 -11.50 17.00 -0.71
N ILE A 6 -11.65 16.63 0.55
CA ILE A 6 -12.51 15.51 0.97
C ILE A 6 -13.15 15.87 2.31
N LYS A 7 -14.44 15.59 2.44
CA LYS A 7 -15.22 15.87 3.66
C LYS A 7 -15.03 14.74 4.68
N GLY A 8 -15.40 15.02 5.92
CA GLY A 8 -15.41 14.04 7.01
C GLY A 8 -16.28 14.54 8.15
N LEU A 9 -16.99 13.63 8.80
CA LEU A 9 -17.70 13.88 10.04
C LEU A 9 -16.65 14.03 11.15
N VAL A 10 -16.75 15.11 11.92
CA VAL A 10 -15.87 15.33 13.07
C VAL A 10 -16.30 14.38 14.17
N CYS A 11 -15.37 13.56 14.67
CA CYS A 11 -15.61 12.70 15.82
C CYS A 11 -15.79 13.51 17.10
N SER A 12 -16.22 12.86 18.18
CA SER A 12 -16.51 13.53 19.46
C SER A 12 -15.32 14.33 19.99
N ASP A 13 -15.61 15.35 20.80
CA ASP A 13 -14.59 16.18 21.45
C ASP A 13 -13.66 15.35 22.35
N GLU A 14 -14.17 14.28 22.96
CA GLU A 14 -13.37 13.33 23.73
C GLU A 14 -12.30 12.65 22.85
N CYS A 15 -12.69 12.10 21.70
CA CYS A 15 -11.75 11.50 20.75
C CYS A 15 -10.73 12.53 20.28
N ASN A 16 -11.18 13.72 19.91
CA ASN A 16 -10.31 14.80 19.45
C ASN A 16 -9.30 15.20 20.53
N LYS A 17 -9.76 15.33 21.78
CA LYS A 17 -8.91 15.71 22.90
C LYS A 17 -7.84 14.67 23.20
N TRP A 18 -8.20 13.38 23.09
CA TRP A 18 -7.24 12.30 23.24
C TRP A 18 -6.08 12.44 22.23
N PHE A 19 -6.39 12.66 20.94
CA PHE A 19 -5.35 12.84 19.91
C PHE A 19 -4.54 14.13 20.09
N GLU A 20 -5.16 15.24 20.48
CA GLU A 20 -4.44 16.48 20.79
C GLU A 20 -3.41 16.28 21.89
N THR A 21 -3.80 15.61 22.98
CA THR A 21 -2.93 15.29 24.11
C THR A 21 -1.82 14.34 23.70
N PHE A 22 -2.17 13.21 23.06
CA PHE A 22 -1.20 12.19 22.65
C PHE A 22 -0.16 12.75 21.67
N LEU A 23 -0.58 13.57 20.70
CA LEU A 23 0.30 14.15 19.70
C LEU A 23 0.96 15.46 20.16
N GLY A 24 0.59 16.00 21.32
CA GLY A 24 1.04 17.30 21.82
C GLY A 24 0.70 18.46 20.88
N LYS A 25 -0.36 18.34 20.08
CA LYS A 25 -0.70 19.30 19.02
C LYS A 25 -2.14 19.77 19.16
N PRO A 26 -2.38 21.06 19.50
CA PRO A 26 -3.73 21.60 19.61
C PRO A 26 -4.41 21.68 18.24
N GLY A 27 -5.74 21.53 18.22
CA GLY A 27 -6.55 21.63 17.01
C GLY A 27 -6.58 20.37 16.15
N VAL A 28 -5.99 19.25 16.60
CA VAL A 28 -6.13 17.96 15.91
C VAL A 28 -7.57 17.47 16.04
N ARG A 29 -8.11 16.96 14.94
CA ARG A 29 -9.46 16.38 14.87
C ARG A 29 -9.39 15.03 14.18
N LEU A 30 -10.09 14.05 14.72
CA LEU A 30 -10.35 12.78 14.05
C LEU A 30 -11.59 12.96 13.16
N LEU A 31 -11.48 12.51 11.92
CA LEU A 31 -12.55 12.56 10.94
C LEU A 31 -12.94 11.15 10.49
N GLN A 32 -14.24 10.92 10.32
CA GLN A 32 -14.80 9.71 9.72
C GLN A 32 -15.43 10.04 8.38
N HIS A 33 -15.16 9.23 7.34
CA HIS A 33 -15.85 9.37 6.06
C HIS A 33 -17.28 8.84 6.18
N HIS A 34 -18.22 9.48 5.49
CA HIS A 34 -19.61 9.04 5.40
C HIS A 34 -19.96 8.81 3.93
N GLU A 35 -20.74 7.78 3.63
CA GLU A 35 -21.07 7.37 2.26
C GLU A 35 -21.75 8.45 1.42
N SER A 36 -22.41 9.43 2.06
CA SER A 36 -23.01 10.58 1.37
C SER A 36 -22.01 11.65 0.93
N PHE A 37 -20.72 11.53 1.29
CA PHE A 37 -19.67 12.45 0.87
C PHE A 37 -18.96 11.98 -0.39
N GLU A 38 -18.35 12.93 -1.09
CA GLU A 38 -17.54 12.64 -2.27
C GLU A 38 -16.40 11.68 -1.92
N PHE A 39 -16.14 10.75 -2.84
CA PHE A 39 -14.95 9.92 -2.85
C PHE A 39 -13.84 10.62 -3.62
N ARG A 40 -12.60 10.26 -3.31
CA ARG A 40 -11.42 10.73 -4.02
C ARG A 40 -11.13 9.87 -5.24
N ASP A 41 -10.76 10.55 -6.32
CA ASP A 41 -10.31 9.91 -7.55
C ASP A 41 -8.87 9.39 -7.39
N THR A 42 -8.62 8.22 -7.97
CA THR A 42 -7.33 7.52 -8.02
C THR A 42 -6.58 7.66 -9.35
N ASN A 43 -7.16 8.35 -10.34
CA ASN A 43 -6.63 8.43 -11.71
C ASN A 43 -5.55 9.50 -11.95
N SER A 44 -4.97 10.05 -10.88
CA SER A 44 -3.89 11.04 -11.02
C SER A 44 -2.51 10.44 -11.40
N ASP A 45 -2.32 9.12 -11.21
CA ASP A 45 -1.05 8.45 -11.52
C ASP A 45 -1.05 7.90 -12.95
N LYS A 46 -0.46 8.66 -13.87
CA LYS A 46 -0.34 8.34 -15.31
C LYS A 46 0.38 7.02 -15.63
N ARG A 47 0.93 6.30 -14.65
CA ARG A 47 1.51 4.96 -14.83
C ARG A 47 0.46 3.87 -14.86
N ARG A 48 -0.75 4.16 -14.38
CA ARG A 48 -1.90 3.27 -14.56
C ARG A 48 -2.18 3.12 -16.04
N ASN A 49 -2.40 1.88 -16.47
CA ASN A 49 -2.69 1.53 -17.86
C ASN A 49 -4.18 1.18 -18.04
N ASP A 50 -5.04 1.83 -17.24
CA ASP A 50 -6.48 1.65 -17.23
C ASP A 50 -7.18 3.01 -17.14
N ASP A 51 -8.32 3.14 -17.81
CA ASP A 51 -9.16 4.34 -17.78
C ASP A 51 -10.33 4.20 -16.78
N LYS A 52 -10.24 3.26 -15.82
CA LYS A 52 -11.33 2.94 -14.89
C LYS A 52 -11.22 3.76 -13.62
N GLU A 53 -12.38 4.11 -13.05
CA GLU A 53 -12.46 4.80 -11.76
C GLU A 53 -12.59 3.80 -10.62
N PHE A 54 -11.65 3.87 -9.66
CA PHE A 54 -11.72 3.12 -8.40
C PHE A 54 -11.68 4.13 -7.24
N PRO A 55 -12.84 4.64 -6.81
CA PRO A 55 -12.90 5.66 -5.78
C PRO A 55 -12.31 5.17 -4.46
N ILE A 56 -11.62 6.06 -3.75
CA ILE A 56 -11.07 5.83 -2.41
C ILE A 56 -11.48 6.96 -1.47
N ILE A 57 -11.15 6.83 -0.18
CA ILE A 57 -11.40 7.85 0.82
C ILE A 57 -10.08 8.50 1.26
N TYR A 58 -9.60 8.16 2.45
CA TYR A 58 -8.37 8.67 3.02
C TYR A 58 -7.10 7.87 2.63
N GLN A 59 -7.24 6.81 1.84
CA GLN A 59 -6.08 6.07 1.32
C GLN A 59 -5.23 6.96 0.41
N ASN A 60 -3.98 6.53 0.19
CA ASN A 60 -3.07 7.25 -0.69
C ASN A 60 -3.43 7.06 -2.17
N LYS A 61 -3.37 5.81 -2.67
CA LYS A 61 -3.53 5.50 -4.11
C LYS A 61 -4.55 4.43 -4.46
N SER A 62 -4.86 3.49 -3.55
CA SER A 62 -5.79 2.38 -3.83
C SER A 62 -6.49 1.90 -2.56
N GLY A 63 -7.62 1.21 -2.74
CA GLY A 63 -8.34 0.51 -1.68
C GLY A 63 -7.67 -0.79 -1.21
N LEU A 64 -6.80 -1.39 -2.03
CA LEU A 64 -6.09 -2.63 -1.65
C LEU A 64 -4.59 -2.54 -1.98
N HIS A 65 -3.78 -2.92 -1.00
CA HIS A 65 -2.34 -3.11 -1.10
C HIS A 65 -1.97 -4.52 -0.67
N LEU A 66 -1.25 -5.25 -1.52
CA LEU A 66 -0.79 -6.62 -1.30
C LEU A 66 0.74 -6.67 -1.25
N ILE A 67 1.28 -7.50 -0.37
CA ILE A 67 2.72 -7.79 -0.30
C ILE A 67 2.95 -9.28 -0.03
N ASN A 68 4.05 -9.83 -0.54
CA ASN A 68 4.47 -11.20 -0.27
C ASN A 68 5.49 -11.26 0.88
N GLU A 69 5.32 -12.22 1.79
CA GLU A 69 6.23 -12.40 2.93
C GLU A 69 7.66 -12.76 2.49
N SER A 70 7.81 -13.51 1.39
CA SER A 70 9.13 -13.84 0.84
C SER A 70 9.85 -12.60 0.29
N SER A 71 9.11 -11.62 -0.24
CA SER A 71 9.63 -10.31 -0.67
C SER A 71 10.17 -9.50 0.51
N ILE A 72 9.51 -9.55 1.67
CA ILE A 72 9.98 -8.91 2.91
C ILE A 72 11.25 -9.61 3.43
N SER A 73 11.22 -10.94 3.45
CA SER A 73 12.38 -11.76 3.86
C SER A 73 13.61 -11.46 3.01
N HIS A 74 13.44 -11.33 1.69
CA HIS A 74 14.52 -10.99 0.78
C HIS A 74 15.00 -9.53 0.92
N LEU A 75 14.16 -8.59 1.36
CA LEU A 75 14.62 -7.25 1.73
C LEU A 75 15.48 -7.30 2.99
N ASN A 76 15.03 -8.00 4.04
CA ASN A 76 15.77 -8.11 5.30
C ASN A 76 17.15 -8.78 5.11
N SER A 77 17.29 -9.73 4.17
CA SER A 77 18.61 -10.32 3.85
C SER A 77 19.62 -9.35 3.23
N ARG A 78 19.20 -8.11 2.92
CA ARG A 78 20.07 -7.04 2.44
C ARG A 78 20.55 -6.09 3.55
N PHE A 79 20.03 -6.23 4.76
CA PHE A 79 20.49 -5.45 5.90
C PHE A 79 21.78 -6.03 6.49
N SER A 80 22.55 -5.19 7.16
CA SER A 80 23.75 -5.64 7.86
C SER A 80 23.39 -6.47 9.09
N GLU A 81 24.32 -7.32 9.52
CA GLU A 81 24.14 -8.10 10.75
C GLU A 81 23.89 -7.17 11.95
N GLY A 82 22.85 -7.45 12.73
CA GLY A 82 22.42 -6.64 13.88
C GLY A 82 21.53 -5.43 13.54
N ALA A 83 21.20 -5.21 12.27
CA ALA A 83 20.24 -4.18 11.88
C ALA A 83 18.79 -4.57 12.26
N ASP A 84 17.96 -3.56 12.52
CA ASP A 84 16.53 -3.76 12.74
C ASP A 84 15.85 -4.26 11.46
N HIS A 85 15.36 -5.49 11.50
CA HIS A 85 14.53 -6.04 10.42
C HIS A 85 13.16 -5.34 10.35
N VAL A 86 12.63 -5.24 9.13
CA VAL A 86 11.27 -4.75 8.88
C VAL A 86 10.30 -5.92 8.75
N CYS A 87 9.02 -5.67 9.06
CA CYS A 87 7.93 -6.61 8.84
C CYS A 87 6.88 -5.99 7.89
N HIS A 88 5.83 -6.74 7.59
CA HIS A 88 4.73 -6.28 6.74
C HIS A 88 4.08 -4.99 7.28
N GLU A 89 4.02 -4.78 8.59
CA GLU A 89 3.43 -3.58 9.20
C GLU A 89 4.13 -2.28 8.75
N ASN A 90 5.46 -2.32 8.51
CA ASN A 90 6.19 -1.18 7.95
C ASN A 90 5.65 -0.76 6.57
N PHE A 91 5.10 -1.70 5.79
CA PHE A 91 4.59 -1.48 4.44
C PHE A 91 3.07 -1.30 4.39
N ARG A 92 2.37 -1.59 5.49
CA ARG A 92 0.92 -1.41 5.68
C ARG A 92 0.09 -2.07 4.56
N PRO A 93 0.29 -3.37 4.25
CA PRO A 93 -0.59 -4.09 3.35
C PRO A 93 -1.97 -4.30 3.97
N ASN A 94 -2.96 -4.47 3.09
CA ASN A 94 -4.25 -5.03 3.45
C ASN A 94 -4.22 -6.56 3.35
N VAL A 95 -3.48 -7.09 2.37
CA VAL A 95 -3.33 -8.52 2.13
C VAL A 95 -1.85 -8.89 2.19
N LEU A 96 -1.52 -9.81 3.09
CA LEU A 96 -0.21 -10.45 3.13
C LEU A 96 -0.36 -11.85 2.54
N VAL A 97 0.48 -12.19 1.57
CA VAL A 97 0.50 -13.53 0.96
C VAL A 97 1.76 -14.27 1.36
N ASP A 98 1.64 -15.57 1.57
CA ASP A 98 2.76 -16.48 1.71
C ASP A 98 2.95 -17.21 0.38
N TYR A 99 3.86 -16.72 -0.45
CA TYR A 99 4.21 -17.35 -1.72
C TYR A 99 5.74 -17.46 -1.87
N PRO A 100 6.27 -18.65 -2.18
CA PRO A 100 7.71 -18.92 -2.06
C PRO A 100 8.57 -18.11 -3.02
N GLN A 101 8.05 -17.77 -4.20
CA GLN A 101 8.80 -16.98 -5.18
C GLN A 101 8.79 -15.52 -4.78
N THR A 102 9.96 -15.00 -4.44
CA THR A 102 10.17 -13.59 -4.13
C THR A 102 9.73 -12.70 -5.30
N TRP A 103 9.02 -11.61 -4.99
CA TRP A 103 8.54 -10.61 -5.95
C TRP A 103 7.52 -11.12 -6.98
N ALA A 104 6.98 -12.33 -6.81
CA ALA A 104 5.99 -12.86 -7.76
C ALA A 104 4.79 -11.92 -7.94
N GLU A 105 4.38 -11.22 -6.88
CA GLU A 105 3.27 -10.28 -6.86
C GLU A 105 3.41 -9.17 -7.90
N ASP A 106 4.65 -8.80 -8.29
CA ASP A 106 4.91 -7.79 -9.31
C ASP A 106 4.28 -8.17 -10.66
N THR A 107 4.12 -9.46 -10.95
CA THR A 107 3.65 -9.98 -12.25
C THR A 107 2.15 -10.24 -12.29
N TRP A 108 1.46 -10.25 -11.15
CA TRP A 108 0.06 -10.65 -11.06
C TRP A 108 -0.85 -9.55 -11.63
N LYS A 109 -1.23 -9.68 -12.90
CA LYS A 109 -2.12 -8.71 -13.57
C LYS A 109 -3.55 -8.80 -13.05
N TRP A 110 -4.03 -10.03 -12.89
CA TRP A 110 -5.35 -10.35 -12.38
C TRP A 110 -5.23 -11.41 -11.31
N MET A 111 -6.03 -11.29 -10.26
CA MET A 111 -6.11 -12.30 -9.24
C MET A 111 -7.54 -12.44 -8.73
N ARG A 112 -7.85 -13.61 -8.18
CA ARG A 112 -9.11 -13.89 -7.53
C ARG A 112 -8.86 -14.45 -6.14
N ILE A 113 -9.59 -13.96 -5.16
CA ILE A 113 -9.54 -14.43 -3.77
C ILE A 113 -10.98 -14.68 -3.35
N ASN A 114 -11.33 -15.94 -3.07
CA ASN A 114 -12.68 -16.34 -2.66
C ASN A 114 -13.80 -15.74 -3.54
N GLY A 115 -13.65 -15.84 -4.87
CA GLY A 115 -14.63 -15.32 -5.83
C GLY A 115 -14.56 -13.80 -6.09
N VAL A 116 -13.81 -13.04 -5.30
CA VAL A 116 -13.60 -11.60 -5.51
C VAL A 116 -12.48 -11.39 -6.52
N ASN A 117 -12.75 -10.66 -7.59
CA ASN A 117 -11.77 -10.41 -8.65
C ASN A 117 -11.04 -9.09 -8.42
N PHE A 118 -9.73 -9.08 -8.68
CA PHE A 118 -8.87 -7.92 -8.54
C PHE A 118 -8.04 -7.69 -9.79
N MET A 119 -7.77 -6.41 -10.09
CA MET A 119 -6.91 -5.95 -11.16
C MET A 119 -5.73 -5.18 -10.59
N ARG A 120 -4.52 -5.50 -11.04
CA ARG A 120 -3.32 -4.74 -10.67
C ARG A 120 -3.41 -3.33 -11.22
N LEU A 121 -3.08 -2.35 -10.38
CA LEU A 121 -2.96 -0.95 -10.79
C LEU A 121 -1.49 -0.57 -11.04
N LEU A 122 -0.61 -0.78 -10.06
CA LEU A 122 0.83 -0.52 -10.15
C LEU A 122 1.61 -1.17 -9.01
N VAL A 123 2.92 -1.37 -9.19
CA VAL A 123 3.82 -1.63 -8.05
C VAL A 123 3.94 -0.36 -7.21
N CYS A 124 3.84 -0.48 -5.89
CA CYS A 124 3.73 0.65 -4.99
C CYS A 124 5.11 1.27 -4.68
N ASP A 125 5.24 2.58 -4.92
CA ASP A 125 6.43 3.34 -4.51
C ASP A 125 6.43 3.58 -3.00
N ARG A 126 7.59 3.41 -2.37
CA ARG A 126 7.75 3.53 -0.93
C ARG A 126 8.27 4.89 -0.51
N CYS A 127 7.52 5.53 0.37
CA CYS A 127 7.87 6.81 0.96
C CYS A 127 8.52 6.62 2.35
N PRO A 128 9.05 7.68 2.98
CA PRO A 128 9.66 7.60 4.32
C PRO A 128 8.74 7.13 5.46
N SER A 129 7.48 6.77 5.21
CA SER A 129 6.66 6.14 6.25
C SER A 129 7.12 4.73 6.58
N THR A 130 7.74 4.02 5.62
CA THR A 130 8.22 2.64 5.82
C THR A 130 9.45 2.54 6.71
N THR A 131 10.09 3.67 6.99
CA THR A 131 11.33 3.75 7.78
C THR A 131 11.07 3.85 9.28
N VAL A 132 9.81 3.97 9.68
CA VAL A 132 9.42 4.09 11.09
C VAL A 132 9.40 2.71 11.71
N ASN A 133 10.20 2.49 12.77
CA ASN A 133 10.08 1.32 13.63
C ASN A 133 8.71 1.35 14.33
N GLN A 134 7.90 0.31 14.13
CA GLN A 134 6.51 0.29 14.59
C GLN A 134 6.37 0.24 16.12
N LYS A 135 7.42 -0.17 16.85
CA LYS A 135 7.43 -0.22 18.32
C LYS A 135 7.96 1.05 18.95
N THR A 136 9.01 1.64 18.39
CA THR A 136 9.73 2.77 18.99
C THR A 136 9.40 4.13 18.37
N ALA A 137 8.70 4.14 17.23
CA ALA A 137 8.45 5.32 16.40
C ALA A 137 9.73 6.03 15.87
N VAL A 138 10.91 5.43 16.03
CA VAL A 138 12.18 5.95 15.53
C VAL A 138 12.29 5.68 14.03
N LYS A 139 12.78 6.66 13.27
CA LYS A 139 12.99 6.55 11.82
C LYS A 139 14.39 6.02 11.51
N ASN A 140 14.48 4.97 10.69
CA ASN A 140 15.73 4.48 10.09
C ASN A 140 15.59 4.33 8.56
N MET A 141 16.37 5.12 7.81
CA MET A 141 16.30 5.17 6.35
C MET A 141 16.81 3.92 5.63
N GLU A 142 17.41 2.98 6.35
CA GLU A 142 18.02 1.76 5.81
C GLU A 142 17.09 0.98 4.88
N THR A 143 15.81 0.83 5.22
CA THR A 143 14.80 0.18 4.37
C THR A 143 14.74 0.79 2.96
N LEU A 144 14.69 2.12 2.88
CA LEU A 144 14.61 2.82 1.58
C LEU A 144 15.96 2.84 0.87
N VAL A 145 17.08 2.88 1.60
CA VAL A 145 18.43 2.79 1.03
C VAL A 145 18.65 1.41 0.39
N ALA A 146 18.28 0.34 1.09
CA ALA A 146 18.37 -1.02 0.57
C ALA A 146 17.48 -1.18 -0.67
N LEU A 147 16.19 -0.87 -0.59
CA LEU A 147 15.27 -0.99 -1.72
C LEU A 147 15.73 -0.18 -2.94
N LYS A 148 16.27 1.03 -2.77
CA LYS A 148 16.78 1.84 -3.90
C LYS A 148 17.90 1.16 -4.69
N LYS A 149 18.70 0.29 -4.07
CA LYS A 149 19.82 -0.39 -4.75
C LYS A 149 19.36 -1.43 -5.78
N PHE A 150 18.22 -2.08 -5.56
CA PHE A 150 17.79 -3.21 -6.40
C PHE A 150 16.32 -3.14 -6.87
N ARG A 151 15.52 -2.22 -6.33
CA ARG A 151 14.12 -1.98 -6.70
C ARG A 151 13.87 -0.49 -6.93
N PRO A 152 14.45 0.12 -7.98
CA PRO A 152 14.09 1.48 -8.36
C PRO A 152 12.59 1.59 -8.69
N PRO A 153 12.04 2.81 -8.75
CA PRO A 153 10.65 3.04 -9.15
C PRO A 153 10.30 2.33 -10.47
N GLU A 154 9.11 1.74 -10.56
CA GLU A 154 8.59 1.15 -11.80
C GLU A 154 8.16 2.24 -12.81
N GLY A 155 8.51 2.06 -14.10
CA GLY A 155 8.10 2.92 -15.23
C GLY A 155 9.17 3.90 -15.73
N ILE A 156 8.82 4.71 -16.74
CA ILE A 156 9.74 5.63 -17.42
C ILE A 156 10.42 6.55 -16.41
N THR A 157 11.72 6.35 -16.34
CA THR A 157 12.73 7.13 -15.65
C THR A 157 12.52 8.64 -15.87
N LYS A 158 12.69 9.42 -14.79
CA LYS A 158 12.85 10.90 -14.70
C LYS A 158 11.78 11.69 -13.94
N LYS A 159 10.72 11.10 -13.36
CA LYS A 159 9.94 11.87 -12.36
C LYS A 159 10.75 11.98 -11.06
N LYS A 160 11.35 13.14 -10.81
CA LYS A 160 12.03 13.44 -9.53
C LYS A 160 11.06 13.16 -8.37
N GLY A 161 11.50 12.37 -7.38
CA GLY A 161 10.78 12.17 -6.13
C GLY A 161 10.01 10.85 -5.98
N LEU A 162 10.05 9.93 -6.95
CA LEU A 162 9.50 8.57 -6.73
C LEU A 162 10.43 7.74 -5.84
N GLY A 163 9.81 7.03 -4.90
CA GLY A 163 10.49 6.11 -4.00
C GLY A 163 10.73 4.75 -4.63
N PRO A 164 11.57 3.89 -4.01
CA PRO A 164 11.80 2.55 -4.52
C PRO A 164 10.52 1.69 -4.42
N SER A 165 10.48 0.59 -5.17
CA SER A 165 9.29 -0.24 -5.37
C SER A 165 9.26 -1.42 -4.41
N MET A 166 8.10 -1.70 -3.81
CA MET A 166 7.83 -2.93 -3.06
C MET A 166 6.32 -3.10 -2.94
N GLY A 167 5.75 -4.30 -2.97
CA GLY A 167 4.30 -4.54 -2.87
C GLY A 167 3.49 -3.92 -4.01
N VAL A 168 2.25 -4.36 -4.18
CA VAL A 168 1.43 -4.04 -5.35
C VAL A 168 0.06 -3.55 -4.92
N ILE A 169 -0.42 -2.48 -5.55
CA ILE A 169 -1.78 -1.99 -5.30
C ILE A 169 -2.74 -2.51 -6.37
N PHE A 170 -3.90 -2.95 -5.90
CA PHE A 170 -4.95 -3.56 -6.71
C PHE A 170 -6.27 -2.81 -6.54
N ALA A 171 -7.10 -2.85 -7.57
CA ALA A 171 -8.52 -2.52 -7.48
C ALA A 171 -9.35 -3.80 -7.37
N HIS A 172 -10.45 -3.75 -6.64
CA HIS A 172 -11.47 -4.79 -6.66
C HIS A 172 -12.44 -4.54 -7.83
N LEU A 173 -12.87 -5.61 -8.49
CA LEU A 173 -13.76 -5.58 -9.66
C LEU A 173 -15.14 -6.13 -9.33
N SER A 174 -15.27 -6.79 -8.19
CA SER A 174 -16.52 -7.31 -7.65
C SER A 174 -16.52 -7.14 -6.13
N ASN A 175 -17.71 -7.13 -5.54
CA ASN A 175 -17.87 -7.14 -4.08
C ASN A 175 -17.83 -8.58 -3.55
N GLY A 176 -17.41 -8.73 -2.31
CA GLY A 176 -17.45 -10.01 -1.59
C GLY A 176 -16.59 -9.95 -0.33
N PHE A 177 -16.42 -11.11 0.30
CA PHE A 177 -15.64 -11.26 1.52
C PHE A 177 -14.41 -12.11 1.24
N ILE A 178 -13.26 -11.65 1.73
CA ILE A 178 -12.03 -12.42 1.79
C ILE A 178 -11.68 -12.66 3.25
N HIS A 179 -11.11 -13.81 3.54
CA HIS A 179 -10.71 -14.23 4.87
C HIS A 179 -9.24 -14.64 4.87
N THR A 180 -8.65 -14.66 6.06
CA THR A 180 -7.34 -15.30 6.24
C THR A 180 -7.42 -16.76 5.79
N ASN A 181 -6.38 -17.24 5.13
CA ASN A 181 -6.26 -18.59 4.54
C ASN A 181 -7.06 -18.84 3.25
N ASP A 182 -7.75 -17.83 2.69
CA ASP A 182 -8.28 -17.95 1.33
C ASP A 182 -7.14 -18.05 0.32
N CYS A 183 -7.29 -18.92 -0.67
CA CYS A 183 -6.32 -19.06 -1.76
C CYS A 183 -6.34 -17.83 -2.67
N VAL A 184 -5.14 -17.40 -3.07
CA VAL A 184 -4.97 -16.38 -4.13
C VAL A 184 -4.76 -17.10 -5.45
N GLU A 185 -5.73 -16.98 -6.34
CA GLU A 185 -5.67 -17.53 -7.70
C GLU A 185 -5.17 -16.43 -8.64
N VAL A 186 -3.96 -16.59 -9.18
CA VAL A 186 -3.43 -15.66 -10.20
C VAL A 186 -3.96 -16.07 -11.57
N ILE A 187 -4.58 -15.11 -12.27
CA ILE A 187 -5.21 -15.36 -13.57
C ILE A 187 -4.33 -14.75 -14.66
N TYR A 188 -3.72 -15.62 -15.44
CA TYR A 188 -2.94 -15.27 -16.62
C TYR A 188 -3.85 -15.29 -17.85
N GLY A 189 -3.76 -14.26 -18.70
CA GLY A 189 -4.46 -14.26 -19.99
C GLY A 189 -3.86 -15.31 -20.94
N PRO A 190 -4.53 -15.66 -22.05
CA PRO A 190 -4.04 -16.63 -23.03
C PRO A 190 -2.67 -16.28 -23.66
N ASN A 191 -2.15 -15.06 -23.44
CA ASN A 191 -0.85 -14.60 -23.92
C ASN A 191 0.19 -14.36 -22.79
N ASP A 192 -0.15 -14.67 -21.54
CA ASP A 192 0.77 -14.52 -20.42
C ASP A 192 1.47 -15.87 -20.18
N VAL A 193 2.64 -16.05 -20.81
CA VAL A 193 3.49 -17.23 -20.62
C VAL A 193 4.14 -17.15 -19.23
N ILE A 194 4.01 -18.23 -18.45
CA ILE A 194 4.75 -18.47 -17.19
C ILE A 194 6.22 -18.76 -17.51
#